data_AF-A0A1E3BDI2-F1
#
_entry.id   AF-A0A1E3BDI2-F1
#
_cell.length_a   1.000
_cell.length_b   1.000
_cell.length_c   1.000
_cell.angle_alpha   90.00
_cell.angle_beta   90.00
_cell.angle_gamma   90.00
#
_symmetry.space_group_name_H-M   'P 1'
#
loop_
_entity.id
_entity.type
_entity.pdbx_description
1 polymer ?
#
loop_
_entity_poly.entity_id
_entity_poly.type
_entity_poly.pdbx_seq_one_letter_code
_entity_poly.pdbx_strand_id
1 'polypeptide(L)'
;MNFTIKTTAFILAAIALAAPATNSTLNTANTIIDASIYSSTVTPKTEGWAQLCSDANCSENCGISVAIDNPDCLGQVGRKSVKLHGLFAFGAKALVGSPGETCDCESSCIDGILGEQERCINLEEYPAHSFRFTKGSCPEMTC
;
A
#
# COMPACT_ATOMS: atom_id res chain seq x y z
N MET A 1 -60.63 41.32 9.73
CA MET A 1 -59.52 41.87 8.92
C MET A 1 -59.18 40.82 7.87
N ASN A 2 -59.48 41.14 6.61
CA ASN A 2 -59.25 40.30 5.43
C ASN A 2 -57.77 40.29 5.07
N PHE A 3 -57.18 39.12 4.82
CA PHE A 3 -55.94 39.04 4.04
C PHE A 3 -56.07 38.01 2.92
N THR A 4 -56.01 38.56 1.71
CA THR A 4 -56.18 37.95 0.40
C THR A 4 -55.00 37.07 0.03
N ILE A 5 -55.30 35.84 -0.40
CA ILE A 5 -54.36 34.88 -1.01
C ILE A 5 -54.02 35.38 -2.43
N LYS A 6 -52.73 35.57 -2.73
CA LYS A 6 -52.23 35.76 -4.10
C LYS A 6 -51.36 34.59 -4.52
N THR A 7 -51.98 33.72 -5.31
CA THR A 7 -51.37 32.64 -6.08
C THR A 7 -50.47 33.24 -7.16
N THR A 8 -49.21 32.81 -7.23
CA THR A 8 -48.34 33.12 -8.39
C THR A 8 -47.63 31.84 -8.82
N ALA A 9 -47.97 31.37 -10.02
CA ALA A 9 -47.38 30.22 -10.68
C ALA A 9 -45.98 30.57 -11.20
N PHE A 10 -45.00 29.69 -10.98
CA PHE A 10 -43.69 29.77 -11.62
C PHE A 10 -43.56 28.69 -12.69
N ILE A 11 -43.17 29.14 -13.88
CA ILE A 11 -43.09 28.40 -15.13
C ILE A 11 -41.81 27.54 -15.16
N LEU A 12 -41.93 26.31 -15.67
CA LEU A 12 -40.82 25.40 -15.95
C LEU A 12 -39.87 25.97 -17.02
N ALA A 13 -38.57 25.85 -16.79
CA ALA A 13 -37.57 25.84 -17.86
C ALA A 13 -36.65 24.63 -17.64
N ALA A 14 -36.81 23.61 -18.49
CA ALA A 14 -35.92 22.46 -18.55
C ALA A 14 -34.69 22.82 -19.41
N ILE A 15 -33.51 22.78 -18.81
CA ILE A 15 -32.24 22.96 -19.53
C ILE A 15 -31.72 21.56 -19.88
N ALA A 16 -31.78 21.22 -21.17
CA ALA A 16 -31.13 20.03 -21.71
C ALA A 16 -29.62 20.28 -21.82
N LEU A 17 -28.83 19.60 -21.00
CA LEU A 17 -27.38 19.50 -21.17
C LEU A 17 -27.08 18.36 -22.15
N ALA A 18 -26.88 18.71 -23.42
CA ALA A 18 -26.31 17.81 -24.41
C ALA A 18 -24.80 17.71 -24.18
N ALA A 19 -24.31 16.53 -23.81
CA ALA A 19 -22.88 16.24 -23.76
C ALA A 19 -22.35 16.00 -25.20
N PRO A 20 -21.21 16.58 -25.60
CA PRO A 20 -20.60 16.27 -26.89
C PRO A 20 -19.96 14.88 -26.85
N ALA A 21 -20.41 13.97 -27.70
CA ALA A 21 -19.72 12.72 -27.99
C ALA A 21 -18.42 13.03 -28.73
N THR A 22 -17.28 12.73 -28.11
CA THR A 22 -15.97 12.80 -28.77
C THR A 22 -15.82 11.59 -29.69
N ASN A 23 -15.85 11.83 -31.00
CA ASN A 23 -15.52 10.85 -32.02
C ASN A 23 -14.00 10.61 -32.00
N SER A 24 -13.55 9.54 -31.36
CA SER A 24 -12.17 9.07 -31.52
C SER A 24 -12.06 8.29 -32.84
N THR A 25 -11.50 8.94 -33.85
CA THR A 25 -11.10 8.33 -35.11
C THR A 25 -10.01 7.29 -34.85
N LEU A 26 -10.35 6.02 -35.01
CA LEU A 26 -9.40 4.90 -35.00
C LEU A 26 -8.55 5.00 -36.27
N ASN A 27 -7.29 5.41 -36.12
CA ASN A 27 -6.33 5.46 -37.22
C ASN A 27 -5.68 4.07 -37.34
N THR A 28 -6.13 3.28 -38.31
CA THR A 28 -5.61 1.93 -38.59
C THR A 28 -4.24 2.03 -39.24
N ALA A 29 -3.18 2.12 -38.44
CA ALA A 29 -1.82 1.88 -38.91
C ALA A 29 -1.51 0.38 -38.75
N ASN A 30 -1.54 -0.34 -39.88
CA ASN A 30 -1.00 -1.68 -39.99
C ASN A 30 0.52 -1.65 -39.71
N THR A 31 0.91 -2.16 -38.55
CA THR A 31 2.28 -2.62 -38.30
C THR A 31 2.22 -4.07 -37.85
N ILE A 32 2.82 -4.93 -38.66
CA ILE A 32 3.00 -6.37 -38.45
C ILE A 32 3.74 -6.56 -37.12
N ILE A 33 3.06 -7.11 -36.12
CA ILE A 33 3.68 -7.52 -34.84
C ILE A 33 4.05 -8.99 -34.92
N ASP A 34 5.36 -9.21 -35.00
CA ASP A 34 6.06 -10.47 -34.77
C ASP A 34 5.59 -11.10 -33.45
N ALA A 35 5.37 -12.42 -33.45
CA ALA A 35 4.82 -13.19 -32.33
C ALA A 35 5.87 -13.45 -31.24
N SER A 36 6.53 -12.39 -30.76
CA SER A 36 7.51 -12.46 -29.67
C SER A 36 7.40 -11.31 -28.65
N ILE A 37 6.26 -10.60 -28.61
CA ILE A 37 5.96 -9.75 -27.45
C ILE A 37 5.52 -10.67 -26.31
N TYR A 38 6.50 -11.08 -25.51
CA TYR A 38 6.32 -11.62 -24.19
C TYR A 38 5.46 -10.62 -23.40
N SER A 39 4.15 -10.88 -23.37
CA SER A 39 3.23 -10.22 -22.46
C SER A 39 3.61 -10.67 -21.06
N SER A 40 4.65 -10.04 -20.48
CA SER A 40 4.78 -9.98 -19.04
C SER A 40 3.62 -9.16 -18.54
N THR A 41 2.51 -9.83 -18.29
CA THR A 41 1.56 -9.40 -17.28
C THR A 41 2.36 -9.34 -15.98
N VAL A 42 2.98 -8.20 -15.71
CA VAL A 42 3.46 -7.86 -14.37
C VAL A 42 2.20 -7.59 -13.58
N THR A 43 1.54 -8.65 -13.13
CA THR A 43 0.79 -8.56 -11.89
C THR A 43 1.85 -8.24 -10.83
N PRO A 44 1.84 -7.07 -10.16
CA PRO A 44 2.53 -6.98 -8.90
C PRO A 44 1.83 -7.99 -8.01
N LYS A 45 2.36 -9.20 -7.95
CA LYS A 45 1.93 -10.20 -6.98
C LYS A 45 2.50 -9.66 -5.68
N THR A 46 1.82 -8.70 -5.06
CA THR A 46 2.10 -8.30 -3.69
C THR A 46 1.72 -9.49 -2.84
N GLU A 47 2.73 -10.29 -2.57
CA GLU A 47 2.64 -11.58 -1.92
C GLU A 47 2.47 -11.43 -0.41
N GLY A 48 2.59 -10.24 0.14
CA GLY A 48 1.77 -9.96 1.30
C GLY A 48 2.05 -8.65 1.97
N TRP A 49 1.52 -8.57 3.17
CA TRP A 49 1.28 -7.33 3.87
C TRP A 49 1.80 -7.43 5.29
N ALA A 50 2.33 -6.31 5.76
CA ALA A 50 2.75 -6.12 7.14
C ALA A 50 1.92 -4.99 7.77
N GLN A 51 1.60 -5.14 9.04
CA GLN A 51 1.08 -4.05 9.89
C GLN A 51 1.95 -3.94 11.12
N LEU A 52 2.37 -2.73 11.45
CA LEU A 52 3.06 -2.45 12.71
C LEU A 52 2.01 -2.18 13.79
N CYS A 53 2.09 -2.92 14.90
CA CYS A 53 1.14 -2.84 16.01
C CYS A 53 1.80 -2.26 17.27
N SER A 54 0.97 -1.77 18.19
CA SER A 54 1.44 -1.06 19.40
C SER A 54 1.73 -2.00 20.57
N ASP A 55 1.25 -3.24 20.50
CA ASP A 55 1.50 -4.31 21.46
C ASP A 55 2.46 -5.37 20.90
N ALA A 56 2.92 -6.28 21.74
CA ALA A 56 3.83 -7.36 21.35
C ALA A 56 3.14 -8.54 20.64
N ASN A 57 1.80 -8.61 20.68
CA ASN A 57 1.01 -9.76 20.23
C ASN A 57 0.18 -9.49 18.96
N CYS A 58 0.46 -8.39 18.24
CA CYS A 58 -0.24 -8.01 17.01
C CYS A 58 -1.76 -7.88 17.16
N SER A 59 -2.22 -7.37 18.31
CA SER A 59 -3.64 -7.32 18.65
C SER A 59 -4.20 -5.90 18.78
N GLU A 60 -3.35 -4.92 19.08
CA GLU A 60 -3.78 -3.55 19.40
C GLU A 60 -3.17 -2.51 18.46
N ASN A 61 -4.04 -1.60 17.98
CA ASN A 61 -3.65 -0.40 17.24
C ASN A 61 -2.68 -0.70 16.08
N CYS A 62 -2.92 -1.81 15.37
CA CYS A 62 -2.21 -2.16 14.15
C CYS A 62 -2.48 -1.08 13.09
N GLY A 63 -1.41 -0.49 12.56
CA GLY A 63 -1.49 0.58 11.57
C GLY A 63 -2.01 0.09 10.20
N ILE A 64 -1.73 0.89 9.18
CA ILE A 64 -2.06 0.53 7.80
C ILE A 64 -1.27 -0.71 7.35
N SER A 65 -1.91 -1.53 6.52
CA SER A 65 -1.22 -2.63 5.84
C SER A 65 -0.31 -2.06 4.75
N VAL A 66 0.97 -2.39 4.82
CA VAL A 66 1.98 -2.04 3.82
C VAL A 66 2.48 -3.30 3.14
N ALA A 67 2.75 -3.23 1.85
CA ALA A 67 3.25 -4.40 1.13
C ALA A 67 4.69 -4.73 1.59
N ILE A 68 5.00 -6.01 1.78
CA ILE A 68 6.34 -6.45 2.24
C ILE A 68 7.44 -6.27 1.19
N ASP A 69 7.07 -5.97 -0.05
CA ASP A 69 7.96 -5.60 -1.14
C ASP A 69 8.09 -4.09 -1.31
N ASN A 70 7.41 -3.30 -0.46
CA ASN A 70 7.58 -1.85 -0.40
C ASN A 70 8.97 -1.53 0.18
N PRO A 71 9.88 -0.90 -0.59
CA PRO A 71 11.20 -0.52 -0.11
C PRO A 71 11.19 0.77 0.72
N ASP A 72 10.05 1.48 0.79
CA ASP A 72 9.94 2.76 1.47
C ASP A 72 10.19 2.65 2.97
N CYS A 73 10.70 3.73 3.55
CA CYS A 73 10.86 3.86 4.98
C CYS A 73 9.51 4.09 5.68
N LEU A 74 9.26 3.33 6.74
CA LEU A 74 8.07 3.41 7.56
C LEU A 74 8.43 4.05 8.91
N GLY A 75 8.30 5.37 9.00
CA GLY A 75 8.44 6.12 10.26
C GLY A 75 7.28 5.80 11.22
N GLN A 76 7.51 4.86 12.13
CA GLN A 76 6.47 4.29 13.01
C GLN A 76 7.08 4.03 14.40
N VAL A 77 7.24 5.12 15.16
CA VAL A 77 7.85 5.09 16.49
C VAL A 77 7.00 4.30 17.48
N GLY A 78 7.65 3.55 18.36
CA GLY A 78 7.01 2.89 19.51
C GLY A 78 6.20 1.64 19.16
N ARG A 79 6.41 1.06 17.97
CA ARG A 79 5.78 -0.19 17.56
C ARG A 79 6.46 -1.39 18.20
N LYS A 80 5.66 -2.34 18.65
CA LYS A 80 6.10 -3.49 19.45
C LYS A 80 5.96 -4.82 18.74
N SER A 81 5.23 -4.87 17.63
CA SER A 81 5.16 -6.07 16.81
C SER A 81 4.86 -5.74 15.36
N VAL A 82 5.16 -6.71 14.49
CA VAL A 82 4.76 -6.73 13.08
C VAL A 82 3.86 -7.92 12.81
N LYS A 83 2.65 -7.64 12.34
CA LYS A 83 1.69 -8.60 11.85
C LYS A 83 1.86 -8.81 10.36
N LEU A 84 2.33 -9.98 9.97
CA LEU A 84 2.41 -10.41 8.59
C LEU A 84 1.13 -11.16 8.21
N HIS A 85 0.44 -10.76 7.15
CA HIS A 85 -0.66 -11.52 6.53
C HIS A 85 -0.60 -11.53 4.99
N GLY A 86 -1.09 -12.59 4.34
CA GLY A 86 -0.99 -12.80 2.90
C GLY A 86 -0.18 -14.03 2.50
N LEU A 87 0.15 -14.15 1.21
CA LEU A 87 0.83 -15.29 0.57
C LEU A 87 2.28 -14.97 0.18
N PHE A 88 3.23 -14.90 1.13
CA PHE A 88 4.58 -14.31 0.91
C PHE A 88 5.57 -15.22 0.17
N ALA A 89 5.09 -16.01 -0.80
CA ALA A 89 5.73 -17.23 -1.28
C ALA A 89 7.10 -17.03 -1.98
N PHE A 90 7.51 -15.81 -2.36
CA PHE A 90 8.70 -15.63 -3.20
C PHE A 90 9.79 -14.77 -2.51
N GLY A 91 10.77 -15.49 -1.96
CA GLY A 91 12.08 -15.00 -1.54
C GLY A 91 12.10 -14.41 -0.13
N ALA A 92 13.11 -14.80 0.64
CA ALA A 92 13.36 -14.25 1.98
C ALA A 92 13.34 -12.72 1.96
N LYS A 93 12.61 -12.15 2.92
CA LYS A 93 12.67 -10.73 3.23
C LYS A 93 13.33 -10.56 4.59
N ALA A 94 13.91 -9.38 4.78
CA ALA A 94 14.32 -8.92 6.09
C ALA A 94 13.57 -7.64 6.45
N LEU A 95 13.28 -7.49 7.73
CA LEU A 95 12.76 -6.26 8.32
C LEU A 95 13.92 -5.57 9.02
N VAL A 96 14.29 -4.40 8.53
CA VAL A 96 15.38 -3.61 9.07
C VAL A 96 14.79 -2.48 9.90
N GLY A 97 15.28 -2.32 11.13
CA GLY A 97 14.93 -1.26 12.04
C GLY A 97 16.05 -0.22 12.16
N SER A 98 15.63 1.03 12.35
CA SER A 98 16.52 2.19 12.50
C SER A 98 16.16 2.98 13.75
N PRO A 99 17.12 3.61 14.44
CA PRO A 99 16.86 4.41 15.64
C PRO A 99 16.32 5.81 15.31
N GLY A 100 16.50 6.28 14.07
CA GLY A 100 15.90 7.51 13.54
C GLY A 100 14.55 7.24 12.88
N GLU A 101 13.88 8.29 12.40
CA GLU A 101 12.58 8.20 11.72
C GLU A 101 12.70 8.02 10.19
N THR A 102 13.92 8.10 9.65
CA THR A 102 14.19 8.22 8.20
C THR A 102 14.84 6.99 7.57
N CYS A 103 15.05 5.91 8.32
CA CYS A 103 15.73 4.70 7.87
C CYS A 103 17.16 4.92 7.30
N ASP A 104 17.83 6.00 7.70
CA ASP A 104 19.17 6.38 7.21
C ASP A 104 20.31 5.53 7.80
N CYS A 105 20.07 4.83 8.92
CA CYS A 105 21.04 3.91 9.50
C CYS A 105 20.33 2.63 9.98
N GLU A 106 21.01 1.48 9.93
CA GLU A 106 20.45 0.19 10.34
C GLU A 106 21.00 -0.23 11.72
N SER A 107 20.12 -0.42 12.71
CA SER A 107 20.50 -0.79 14.09
C SER A 107 19.97 -2.16 14.54
N SER A 108 18.89 -2.62 13.91
CA SER A 108 18.29 -3.92 14.20
C SER A 108 17.80 -4.55 12.91
N CYS A 109 17.75 -5.87 12.86
CA CYS A 109 17.22 -6.56 11.70
C CYS A 109 16.73 -7.96 12.06
N ILE A 110 15.63 -8.32 11.41
CA ILE A 110 15.01 -9.64 11.48
C ILE A 110 15.00 -10.22 10.08
N ASP A 111 15.72 -11.32 9.86
CA ASP A 111 15.77 -12.02 8.58
C ASP A 111 14.77 -13.18 8.53
N GLY A 112 14.80 -13.92 7.41
CA GLY A 112 14.05 -15.16 7.29
C GLY A 112 12.52 -14.98 7.28
N ILE A 113 12.03 -13.79 6.94
CA ILE A 113 10.60 -13.55 6.74
C ILE A 113 10.18 -14.31 5.48
N LEU A 114 9.54 -15.46 5.71
CA LEU A 114 9.14 -16.46 4.71
C LEU A 114 7.74 -17.01 5.02
N GLY A 115 7.12 -17.67 4.06
CA GLY A 115 5.98 -18.58 4.28
C GLY A 115 4.65 -18.07 3.72
N GLU A 116 3.59 -18.82 4.00
CA GLU A 116 2.22 -18.61 3.49
C GLU A 116 1.20 -18.40 4.62
N GLN A 117 1.66 -18.20 5.85
CA GLN A 117 0.81 -18.12 7.04
C GLN A 117 0.94 -16.78 7.73
N GLU A 118 -0.18 -16.33 8.28
CA GLU A 118 -0.24 -15.17 9.16
C GLU A 118 0.70 -15.38 10.35
N ARG A 119 1.53 -14.37 10.63
CA ARG A 119 2.48 -14.41 11.74
C ARG A 119 2.54 -13.09 12.46
N CYS A 120 2.79 -13.17 13.76
CA CYS A 120 3.17 -12.03 14.57
C CYS A 120 4.65 -12.14 14.92
N ILE A 121 5.39 -11.05 14.73
CA ILE A 121 6.80 -10.94 15.12
C ILE A 121 6.87 -9.89 16.23
N ASN A 122 7.37 -10.27 17.40
CA ASN A 122 7.63 -9.35 18.49
C ASN A 122 8.89 -8.52 18.19
N LEU A 123 8.78 -7.19 18.32
CA LEU A 123 9.85 -6.22 18.08
C LEU A 123 10.44 -5.63 19.36
N GLU A 124 9.99 -6.02 20.56
CA GLU A 124 10.51 -5.48 21.83
C GLU A 124 12.00 -5.76 22.02
N GLU A 125 12.51 -6.85 21.45
CA GLU A 125 13.95 -7.18 21.42
C GLU A 125 14.72 -6.44 20.31
N TYR A 126 14.01 -5.74 19.41
CA TYR A 126 14.54 -5.05 18.23
C TYR A 126 14.06 -3.58 18.20
N PRO A 127 14.41 -2.76 19.21
CA PRO A 127 13.91 -1.40 19.32
C PRO A 127 14.32 -0.56 18.10
N ALA A 128 13.33 0.09 17.50
CA ALA A 128 13.50 0.96 16.34
C ALA A 128 12.38 2.02 16.28
N HIS A 129 12.65 3.11 15.58
CA HIS A 129 11.74 4.23 15.34
C HIS A 129 11.22 4.24 13.90
N SER A 130 11.97 3.66 12.97
CA SER A 130 11.51 3.42 11.61
C SER A 130 11.90 2.03 11.11
N PHE A 131 11.17 1.55 10.12
CA PHE A 131 11.34 0.21 9.56
C PHE A 131 11.36 0.25 8.03
N ARG A 132 12.12 -0.65 7.39
CA ARG A 132 12.03 -0.90 5.95
C ARG A 132 12.15 -2.38 5.66
N PHE A 133 11.46 -2.83 4.61
CA PHE A 133 11.62 -4.20 4.11
C PHE A 133 12.73 -4.25 3.07
N THR A 134 13.57 -5.28 3.15
CA THR A 134 14.61 -5.55 2.15
C THR A 134 14.46 -6.96 1.61
N LYS A 135 14.94 -7.16 0.39
CA LYS A 135 15.03 -8.49 -0.22
C LYS A 135 16.30 -9.20 0.29
N GLY A 136 16.19 -10.48 0.63
CA GLY A 136 17.31 -11.30 1.07
C GLY A 136 17.47 -11.33 2.59
N SER A 137 18.71 -11.23 3.04
CA SER A 137 19.11 -11.25 4.45
C SER A 137 19.29 -9.84 5.02
N CYS A 138 19.53 -9.77 6.32
CA CYS A 138 19.94 -8.53 6.97
C CYS A 138 21.21 -7.94 6.34
N PRO A 139 21.24 -6.62 6.10
CA PRO A 139 22.49 -5.93 5.76
C PRO A 139 23.42 -5.89 6.98
N GLU A 140 24.68 -5.50 6.76
CA GLU A 140 25.53 -5.08 7.87
C GLU A 140 24.91 -3.86 8.57
N MET A 141 24.99 -3.83 9.90
CA MET A 141 24.51 -2.68 10.68
C MET A 141 25.40 -1.48 10.41
N THR A 142 24.78 -0.31 10.21
CA THR A 142 25.49 0.93 9.88
C THR A 142 25.32 2.02 10.94
N CYS A 143 24.52 1.74 11.99
CA CYS A 143 24.66 2.39 13.28
C CYS A 143 25.55 1.51 14.19
#